data_AF-A0A511D9B5-F1
#
_entry.id   AF-A0A511D9B5-F1
#
_cell.length_a   1.000
_cell.length_b   1.000
_cell.length_c   1.000
_cell.angle_alpha   90.00
_cell.angle_beta   90.00
_cell.angle_gamma   90.00
#
_symmetry.space_group_name_H-M   'P 1'
#
loop_
_entity.id
_entity.type
_entity.pdbx_description
1 polymer ?
#
loop_
_entity_poly.entity_id
_entity_poly.type
_entity_poly.pdbx_seq_one_letter_code
_entity_poly.pdbx_strand_id
1 'polypeptide(L)'
;MDASPPDAPEQGELFPDPLVGEGLDGMPDQLVGFRGPTACQVVGITYRQLDYWARTGLVVPSIRGAAGSGSQRLYSFKDVLVLKVVKRLLDAGVSLQNIRVAVEHLRRRGIRDLAGITLFSDGTTVYECASPEEVVDLLQGGQGVFGIAVSGAMREISGSIKDFPVERADGGTVDDSPEDELSRRRARRAIS
;
A
#
# COMPACT_ATOMS: atom_id res chain seq x y z
N MET A 1 44.19 11.50 31.18
CA MET A 1 44.66 11.24 29.80
C MET A 1 43.83 10.06 29.35
N ASP A 2 42.68 10.39 28.77
CA ASP A 2 41.58 9.47 28.47
C ASP A 2 41.62 9.24 26.96
N ALA A 3 41.71 7.98 26.53
CA ALA A 3 41.82 7.61 25.12
C ALA A 3 40.64 6.70 24.76
N SER A 4 39.65 7.30 24.11
CA SER A 4 38.52 6.60 23.47
C SER A 4 38.98 5.59 22.42
N PRO A 5 38.25 4.48 22.21
CA PRO A 5 38.49 3.58 21.08
C PRO A 5 38.05 4.23 19.75
N PRO A 6 38.64 3.81 18.61
CA PRO A 6 38.35 4.38 17.30
C PRO A 6 36.99 3.91 16.76
N ASP A 7 36.30 4.84 16.10
CA ASP A 7 35.05 4.64 15.37
C ASP A 7 35.15 3.47 14.38
N ALA A 8 34.21 2.54 14.48
CA ALA A 8 33.98 1.51 13.47
C ALA A 8 33.45 2.18 12.19
N PRO A 9 33.95 1.83 11.00
CA PRO A 9 33.41 2.37 9.76
C PRO A 9 32.00 1.83 9.55
N GLU A 10 31.04 2.75 9.38
CA GLU A 10 29.69 2.46 8.90
C GLU A 10 29.81 1.70 7.57
N GLN A 11 29.53 0.40 7.60
CA GLN A 11 29.42 -0.41 6.40
C GLN A 11 28.18 0.07 5.64
N GLY A 12 28.43 0.90 4.62
CA GLY A 12 27.42 1.30 3.65
C GLY A 12 26.72 0.08 3.05
N GLU A 13 25.41 0.18 2.91
CA GLU A 13 24.54 -0.85 2.35
C GLU A 13 25.09 -1.35 1.00
N LEU A 14 25.44 -2.64 0.95
CA LEU A 14 26.10 -3.28 -0.19
C LEU A 14 25.21 -3.41 -1.44
N PHE A 15 23.93 -3.08 -1.34
CA PHE A 15 23.00 -3.01 -2.45
C PHE A 15 21.97 -1.90 -2.19
N PRO A 16 22.17 -0.66 -2.68
CA PRO A 16 21.07 0.29 -2.73
C PRO A 16 19.97 -0.31 -3.60
N ASP A 17 18.80 -0.62 -3.01
CA ASP A 17 17.67 -1.16 -3.78
C ASP A 17 17.27 -0.09 -4.82
N PRO A 18 17.40 -0.35 -6.14
CA PRO A 18 17.12 0.65 -7.19
C PRO A 18 15.68 1.16 -7.17
N LEU A 19 14.80 0.52 -6.39
CA LEU A 19 13.42 0.92 -6.16
C LEU A 19 13.25 2.09 -5.20
N VAL A 20 14.25 2.35 -4.34
CA VAL A 20 14.25 3.48 -3.39
C VAL A 20 14.87 4.73 -4.05
N GLY A 21 15.60 4.56 -5.15
CA GLY A 21 16.48 5.60 -5.72
C GLY A 21 15.81 6.76 -6.45
N GLU A 22 14.87 6.55 -7.38
CA GLU A 22 14.40 7.68 -8.23
C GLU A 22 12.95 7.60 -8.72
N GLY A 23 12.16 6.60 -8.30
CA GLY A 23 10.80 6.37 -8.85
C GLY A 23 9.63 6.80 -7.96
N LEU A 24 9.83 6.87 -6.65
CA LEU A 24 8.77 7.12 -5.66
C LEU A 24 9.05 8.35 -4.78
N ASP A 25 10.24 8.92 -4.91
CA ASP A 25 10.77 9.99 -4.05
C ASP A 25 10.23 11.39 -4.38
N GLY A 26 9.47 11.54 -5.47
CA GLY A 26 8.98 12.84 -5.96
C GLY A 26 7.48 12.94 -6.21
N MET A 27 6.69 11.88 -6.03
CA MET A 27 5.23 11.95 -6.17
C MET A 27 4.62 12.28 -4.80
N PRO A 28 4.16 13.52 -4.55
CA PRO A 28 3.44 13.81 -3.32
C PRO A 28 2.21 12.90 -3.26
N ASP A 29 2.18 12.03 -2.25
CA ASP A 29 1.13 11.05 -1.91
C ASP A 29 -0.26 11.69 -1.64
N GLN A 30 -0.42 12.97 -1.97
CA GLN A 30 -1.60 13.80 -1.73
C GLN A 30 -2.22 14.37 -3.02
N LEU A 31 -1.54 14.29 -4.16
CA LEU A 31 -2.00 14.95 -5.39
C LEU A 31 -2.55 14.01 -6.47
N VAL A 32 -2.28 12.70 -6.35
CA VAL A 32 -2.65 11.70 -7.36
C VAL A 32 -3.14 10.42 -6.67
N GLY A 33 -4.21 9.82 -7.20
CA GLY A 33 -4.80 8.61 -6.64
C GLY A 33 -5.44 7.68 -7.68
N PHE A 34 -5.70 6.45 -7.23
CA PHE A 34 -6.25 5.36 -8.01
C PHE A 34 -7.73 5.20 -7.73
N ARG A 35 -8.52 4.99 -8.79
CA ARG A 35 -9.95 4.68 -8.65
C ARG A 35 -10.16 3.30 -8.03
N GLY A 36 -11.33 3.10 -7.44
CA GLY A 36 -11.74 1.81 -6.87
C GLY A 36 -11.54 0.60 -7.79
N PRO A 37 -11.94 0.63 -9.06
CA PRO A 37 -11.70 -0.48 -9.99
C PRO A 37 -10.20 -0.82 -10.16
N THR A 38 -9.35 0.20 -10.33
CA THR A 38 -7.89 0.04 -10.42
C THR A 38 -7.34 -0.59 -9.15
N ALA A 39 -7.71 -0.07 -7.97
CA ALA A 39 -7.29 -0.64 -6.69
C ALA A 39 -7.74 -2.10 -6.54
N CYS A 40 -8.97 -2.43 -6.93
CA CYS A 40 -9.47 -3.82 -6.90
C CYS A 40 -8.64 -4.75 -7.76
N GLN A 41 -8.30 -4.33 -8.99
CA GLN A 41 -7.54 -5.14 -9.94
C GLN A 41 -6.11 -5.37 -9.47
N VAL A 42 -5.40 -4.31 -9.05
CA VAL A 42 -4.01 -4.39 -8.57
C VAL A 42 -3.90 -5.24 -7.29
N VAL A 43 -4.87 -5.08 -6.39
CA VAL A 43 -4.86 -5.81 -5.12
C VAL A 43 -5.32 -7.26 -5.32
N GLY A 44 -6.27 -7.51 -6.23
CA GLY A 44 -6.94 -8.81 -6.39
C GLY A 44 -8.07 -9.00 -5.38
N ILE A 45 -8.92 -7.97 -5.22
CA ILE A 45 -10.14 -8.00 -4.37
C ILE A 45 -11.36 -7.61 -5.19
N THR A 46 -12.53 -8.01 -4.69
CA THR A 46 -13.80 -7.57 -5.26
C THR A 46 -14.13 -6.14 -4.85
N TYR A 47 -14.93 -5.46 -5.67
CA TYR A 47 -15.45 -4.12 -5.33
C TYR A 47 -16.23 -4.12 -4.01
N ARG A 48 -16.95 -5.21 -3.71
CA ARG A 48 -17.70 -5.36 -2.45
C ARG A 48 -16.78 -5.42 -1.24
N GLN A 49 -15.66 -6.13 -1.32
CA GLN A 49 -14.65 -6.15 -0.26
C GLN A 49 -14.08 -4.75 -0.04
N LEU A 50 -13.70 -4.06 -1.12
CA LEU A 50 -13.21 -2.69 -1.05
C LEU A 50 -14.24 -1.74 -0.40
N ASP A 51 -15.50 -1.79 -0.84
CA ASP A 51 -16.56 -0.94 -0.26
C ASP A 51 -16.82 -1.27 1.21
N TYR A 52 -16.86 -2.55 1.57
CA TYR A 52 -17.04 -2.96 2.96
C TYR A 52 -15.89 -2.48 3.85
N TRP A 53 -14.64 -2.59 3.40
CA TRP A 53 -13.48 -2.11 4.17
C TRP A 53 -13.46 -0.59 4.30
N ALA A 54 -13.85 0.15 3.26
CA ALA A 54 -13.99 1.61 3.34
C ALA A 54 -15.11 2.02 4.30
N ARG A 55 -16.28 1.39 4.19
CA ARG A 55 -17.43 1.69 5.06
C ARG A 55 -17.20 1.35 6.53
N THR A 56 -16.42 0.31 6.81
CA THR A 56 -16.10 -0.12 8.18
C THR A 56 -14.82 0.50 8.73
N GLY A 57 -14.20 1.42 7.98
CA GLY A 57 -12.99 2.15 8.37
C GLY A 57 -11.69 1.33 8.31
N LEU A 58 -11.74 0.06 7.89
CA LEU A 58 -10.56 -0.81 7.82
C LEU A 58 -9.52 -0.25 6.86
N VAL A 59 -9.92 0.14 5.65
CA VAL A 59 -9.09 0.92 4.72
C VAL A 59 -9.96 1.94 4.04
N VAL A 60 -9.70 3.23 4.30
CA VAL A 60 -10.44 4.36 3.71
C VAL A 60 -9.57 5.04 2.67
N PRO A 61 -10.15 5.61 1.60
CA PRO A 61 -9.38 6.40 0.64
C PRO A 61 -8.81 7.65 1.30
N SER A 62 -7.51 7.88 1.18
CA SER A 62 -6.82 9.02 1.77
C SER A 62 -6.81 10.26 0.85
N ILE A 63 -6.90 10.09 -0.47
CA ILE A 63 -6.89 11.21 -1.44
C ILE A 63 -8.27 11.84 -1.55
N ARG A 64 -9.30 11.02 -1.79
CA ARG A 64 -10.67 11.51 -1.93
C ARG A 64 -11.68 10.49 -1.43
N GLY A 65 -12.49 10.91 -0.46
CA GLY A 65 -13.64 10.15 0.02
C GLY A 65 -14.82 10.14 -0.96
N ALA A 66 -15.89 9.46 -0.57
CA ALA A 66 -17.17 9.60 -1.26
C ALA A 66 -17.90 10.85 -0.73
N ALA A 67 -18.32 11.74 -1.63
CA ALA A 67 -19.12 12.92 -1.38
C ALA A 67 -20.36 12.92 -2.30
N GLY A 68 -21.43 12.24 -1.89
CA GLY A 68 -22.69 12.18 -2.64
C GLY A 68 -22.67 11.27 -3.88
N SER A 69 -23.77 11.28 -4.64
CA SER A 69 -23.94 10.47 -5.85
C SER A 69 -22.95 10.92 -6.95
N GLY A 70 -22.27 9.96 -7.58
CA GLY A 70 -21.31 10.20 -8.66
C GLY A 70 -19.89 10.57 -8.21
N SER A 71 -19.65 10.79 -6.91
CA SER A 71 -18.30 11.01 -6.40
C SER A 71 -17.45 9.74 -6.46
N GLN A 72 -16.22 9.89 -6.93
CA GLN A 72 -15.28 8.77 -7.04
C GLN A 72 -14.27 8.82 -5.90
N ARG A 73 -14.14 7.70 -5.21
CA ARG A 73 -13.07 7.49 -4.22
C ARG A 73 -11.73 7.39 -4.93
N LEU A 74 -10.75 8.13 -4.44
CA LEU A 74 -9.35 8.05 -4.89
C LEU A 74 -8.49 7.52 -3.75
N TYR A 75 -7.80 6.42 -4.02
CA TYR A 75 -6.90 5.74 -3.08
C TYR A 75 -5.46 6.14 -3.41
N SER A 76 -4.68 6.49 -2.39
CA SER A 76 -3.24 6.73 -2.56
C SER A 76 -2.49 5.43 -2.87
N PHE A 77 -1.22 5.52 -3.23
CA PHE A 77 -0.37 4.33 -3.36
C PHE A 77 -0.30 3.57 -2.02
N LYS A 78 -0.16 4.32 -0.92
CA LYS A 78 -0.15 3.76 0.43
C LYS A 78 -1.44 3.02 0.76
N ASP A 79 -2.60 3.53 0.37
CA ASP A 79 -3.87 2.83 0.57
C ASP A 79 -3.89 1.50 -0.16
N VAL A 80 -3.45 1.47 -1.42
CA VAL A 80 -3.38 0.25 -2.24
C VAL A 80 -2.43 -0.77 -1.61
N LEU A 81 -1.29 -0.33 -1.07
CA LEU A 81 -0.37 -1.18 -0.32
C LEU A 81 -1.03 -1.78 0.93
N VAL A 82 -1.70 -0.97 1.73
CA VAL A 82 -2.41 -1.45 2.93
C VAL A 82 -3.53 -2.42 2.55
N LEU A 83 -4.29 -2.17 1.47
CA LEU A 83 -5.29 -3.10 0.93
C LEU A 83 -4.68 -4.47 0.59
N LYS A 84 -3.50 -4.49 -0.02
CA LYS A 84 -2.78 -5.74 -0.35
C LYS A 84 -2.35 -6.51 0.90
N VAL A 85 -1.85 -5.81 1.92
CA VAL A 85 -1.48 -6.43 3.19
C VAL A 85 -2.70 -6.99 3.91
N VAL A 86 -3.81 -6.24 3.97
CA VAL A 86 -5.09 -6.72 4.53
C VAL A 86 -5.56 -7.98 3.83
N LYS A 87 -5.53 -8.00 2.48
CA LYS A 87 -5.88 -9.18 1.70
C LYS A 87 -5.03 -10.38 2.10
N ARG A 88 -3.69 -10.24 2.15
CA ARG A 88 -2.78 -11.33 2.50
C ARG A 88 -3.00 -11.87 3.91
N LEU A 89 -3.26 -10.99 4.87
CA LEU A 89 -3.59 -11.41 6.24
C LEU A 89 -4.92 -12.18 6.30
N LEU A 90 -5.95 -11.73 5.57
CA LEU A 90 -7.23 -12.45 5.48
C LEU A 90 -7.08 -13.81 4.79
N ASP A 91 -6.33 -13.86 3.68
CA ASP A 91 -6.07 -15.10 2.93
C ASP A 91 -5.27 -16.11 3.79
N ALA A 92 -4.46 -15.62 4.73
CA ALA A 92 -3.74 -16.42 5.73
C ALA A 92 -4.61 -16.81 6.95
N GLY A 93 -5.88 -16.42 7.00
CA GLY A 93 -6.80 -16.78 8.09
C GLY A 93 -6.68 -15.92 9.35
N VAL A 94 -5.99 -14.79 9.30
CA VAL A 94 -5.83 -13.88 10.45
C VAL A 94 -7.17 -13.20 10.76
N SER A 95 -7.51 -13.13 12.05
CA SER A 95 -8.77 -12.51 12.48
C SER A 95 -8.85 -11.03 12.10
N LEU A 96 -10.06 -10.55 11.77
CA LEU A 96 -10.29 -9.15 11.42
C LEU A 96 -9.86 -8.17 12.53
N GLN A 97 -9.97 -8.60 13.79
CA GLN A 97 -9.54 -7.80 14.94
C GLN A 97 -8.02 -7.56 14.91
N ASN A 98 -7.22 -8.60 14.67
CA ASN A 98 -5.77 -8.47 14.61
C ASN A 98 -5.32 -7.71 13.37
N ILE A 99 -6.02 -7.89 12.26
CA ILE A 99 -5.78 -7.12 11.03
C ILE A 99 -5.98 -5.63 11.29
N ARG A 100 -7.01 -5.22 12.04
CA ARG A 100 -7.21 -3.81 12.41
C ARG A 100 -6.02 -3.24 13.17
N VAL A 101 -5.46 -4.00 14.11
CA VAL A 101 -4.26 -3.61 14.85
C VAL A 101 -3.09 -3.40 13.87
N ALA A 102 -2.78 -4.41 13.05
CA ALA A 102 -1.70 -4.34 12.07
C ALA A 102 -1.83 -3.15 11.10
N VAL A 103 -3.03 -2.92 10.56
CA VAL A 103 -3.31 -1.78 9.67
C VAL A 103 -3.03 -0.44 10.34
N GLU A 104 -3.42 -0.29 11.61
CA GLU A 104 -3.19 0.94 12.36
C GLU A 104 -1.68 1.21 12.55
N HIS A 105 -0.87 0.16 12.74
CA HIS A 105 0.59 0.29 12.76
C HIS A 105 1.15 0.75 11.40
N LEU A 106 0.69 0.17 10.29
CA LEU A 106 1.15 0.56 8.95
C LEU A 106 0.77 2.00 8.59
N ARG A 107 -0.42 2.44 9.01
CA ARG A 107 -0.91 3.79 8.72
C ARG A 107 -0.07 4.90 9.34
N ARG A 108 0.52 4.66 10.52
CA ARG A 108 1.36 5.65 11.22
C ARG A 108 2.71 5.91 10.56
N ARG A 109 3.15 5.06 9.63
CA ARG A 109 4.49 5.09 9.02
C ARG A 109 4.50 5.72 7.63
N GLY A 110 5.64 6.28 7.22
CA GLY A 110 5.84 6.74 5.84
C GLY A 110 5.97 5.55 4.89
N ILE A 111 5.74 5.77 3.58
CA ILE A 111 5.88 4.71 2.57
C ILE A 111 7.30 4.10 2.59
N ARG A 112 8.34 4.92 2.78
CA ARG A 112 9.74 4.45 2.85
C ARG A 112 9.96 3.49 4.01
N ASP A 113 9.45 3.84 5.19
CA ASP A 113 9.58 3.02 6.39
C ASP A 113 8.88 1.66 6.23
N LEU A 114 7.81 1.59 5.42
CA LEU A 114 7.09 0.35 5.14
C LEU A 114 7.93 -0.67 4.36
N ALA A 115 8.94 -0.25 3.60
CA ALA A 115 9.76 -1.17 2.81
C ALA A 115 10.59 -2.12 3.70
N GLY A 116 10.99 -1.71 4.90
CA GLY A 116 11.77 -2.53 5.83
C GLY A 116 10.94 -3.51 6.67
N ILE A 117 9.60 -3.46 6.59
CA ILE A 117 8.74 -4.17 7.54
C ILE A 117 8.37 -5.56 7.04
N THR A 118 8.47 -6.53 7.94
CA THR A 118 7.83 -7.84 7.78
C THR A 118 6.84 -8.07 8.91
N LEU A 119 5.60 -8.35 8.55
CA LEU A 119 4.56 -8.72 9.51
C LEU A 119 4.56 -10.23 9.71
N PHE A 120 4.58 -10.69 10.96
CA PHE A 120 4.44 -12.11 11.29
C PHE A 120 3.11 -12.37 11.97
N SER A 121 2.49 -13.52 11.71
CA SER A 121 1.23 -13.90 12.34
C SER A 121 1.20 -15.38 12.69
N ASP A 122 0.81 -15.68 13.92
CA ASP A 122 0.46 -17.03 14.40
C ASP A 122 -1.04 -17.36 14.18
N GLY A 123 -1.79 -16.42 13.60
CA GLY A 123 -3.25 -16.50 13.35
C GLY A 123 -4.08 -15.80 14.43
N THR A 124 -3.53 -15.69 15.64
CA THR A 124 -4.14 -15.05 16.82
C THR A 124 -3.51 -13.71 17.21
N THR A 125 -2.28 -13.45 16.78
CA THR A 125 -1.54 -12.20 17.03
C THR A 125 -0.75 -11.84 15.78
N VAL A 126 -0.61 -10.54 15.52
CA VAL A 126 0.26 -10.01 14.46
C VAL A 126 1.41 -9.26 15.11
N TYR A 127 2.63 -9.63 14.74
CA TYR A 127 3.87 -9.05 15.18
C TYR A 127 4.49 -8.26 14.04
N GLU A 128 5.12 -7.14 14.38
CA GLU A 128 5.96 -6.41 13.46
C GLU A 128 7.41 -6.74 13.80
N CYS A 129 8.14 -7.35 12.87
CA CYS A 129 9.55 -7.64 13.07
C CYS A 129 10.36 -6.77 12.11
N ALA A 130 11.30 -6.02 12.68
CA ALA A 130 12.25 -5.19 11.94
C ALA A 130 13.65 -5.83 11.89
N SER A 131 13.91 -6.87 12.69
CA SER A 131 15.20 -7.58 12.71
C SER A 131 15.05 -9.10 12.72
N PRO A 132 16.09 -9.85 12.27
CA PRO A 132 16.09 -11.32 12.32
C PRO A 132 15.96 -11.88 13.74
N GLU A 133 16.50 -11.19 14.75
CA GLU A 133 16.45 -11.63 16.15
C GLU A 133 15.02 -11.67 16.67
N GLU A 134 14.21 -10.65 16.38
CA GLU A 134 12.79 -10.62 16.76
C GLU A 134 12.00 -11.78 16.12
N VAL A 135 12.39 -12.20 14.91
CA VAL A 135 11.78 -13.36 14.25
C VAL A 135 12.18 -14.66 14.94
N VAL A 136 13.45 -14.80 15.33
CA VAL A 136 13.94 -15.98 16.04
C VAL A 136 13.23 -16.13 17.38
N ASP A 137 13.09 -15.03 18.14
CA ASP A 137 12.39 -15.05 19.43
C ASP A 137 10.93 -15.45 19.28
N LEU A 138 10.26 -15.02 18.21
CA LEU A 138 8.90 -15.44 17.90
C LEU A 138 8.81 -16.95 17.62
N LEU A 139 9.79 -17.52 16.93
CA LEU A 139 9.84 -18.94 16.57
C LEU A 139 10.26 -19.86 17.72
N GLN A 140 11.03 -19.35 18.70
CA GLN A 140 11.52 -20.15 19.83
C GLN A 140 10.41 -20.79 20.66
N GLY A 141 9.19 -20.22 20.64
CA GLY A 141 8.01 -20.80 21.29
C GLY A 141 7.46 -22.09 20.64
N GLY A 142 8.03 -22.56 19.53
CA GLY A 142 7.56 -23.75 18.80
C GLY A 142 6.26 -23.54 17.99
N GLN A 143 5.80 -22.28 17.90
CA GLN A 143 4.62 -21.87 17.13
C GLN A 143 4.95 -21.70 15.64
N GLY A 144 4.04 -22.14 14.77
CA GLY A 144 4.13 -21.85 13.34
C GLY A 144 3.66 -20.44 13.05
N VAL A 145 4.48 -19.65 12.34
CA VAL A 145 4.13 -18.28 11.95
C VAL A 145 4.21 -18.09 10.44
N PHE A 146 3.34 -17.23 9.92
CA PHE A 146 3.38 -16.78 8.55
C PHE A 146 3.93 -15.36 8.47
N GLY A 147 4.92 -15.14 7.60
CA GLY A 147 5.53 -13.84 7.36
C GLY A 147 4.99 -13.18 6.09
N ILE A 148 4.62 -11.90 6.17
CA ILE A 148 4.26 -11.03 5.05
C ILE A 148 5.28 -9.90 4.99
N ALA A 149 6.21 -10.00 4.05
CA ALA A 149 7.13 -8.91 3.74
C ALA A 149 6.38 -7.80 2.99
N VAL A 150 6.39 -6.59 3.56
CA VAL A 150 5.70 -5.43 2.98
C VAL A 150 6.44 -4.93 1.74
N SER A 151 7.78 -5.04 1.70
CA SER A 151 8.60 -4.78 0.50
C SER A 151 8.17 -5.59 -0.72
N GLY A 152 7.86 -6.87 -0.53
CA GLY A 152 7.38 -7.74 -1.62
C GLY A 152 6.04 -7.26 -2.17
N ALA A 153 5.10 -6.91 -1.30
CA ALA A 153 3.81 -6.34 -1.69
C ALA A 153 3.99 -4.99 -2.42
N MET A 154 4.91 -4.14 -1.95
CA MET A 154 5.24 -2.88 -2.61
C MET A 154 5.79 -3.10 -4.02
N ARG A 155 6.71 -4.04 -4.21
CA ARG A 155 7.31 -4.37 -5.51
C ARG A 155 6.26 -4.86 -6.51
N GLU A 156 5.35 -5.73 -6.08
CA GLU A 156 4.24 -6.22 -6.90
C GLU A 156 3.31 -5.10 -7.34
N ILE A 157 2.94 -4.22 -6.41
CA ILE A 157 2.06 -3.10 -6.69
C ILE A 157 2.74 -2.11 -7.63
N SER A 158 3.99 -1.70 -7.34
CA SER A 158 4.76 -0.80 -8.21
C SER A 158 4.96 -1.36 -9.61
N GLY A 159 5.03 -2.68 -9.77
CA GLY A 159 5.05 -3.33 -11.09
C GLY A 159 3.72 -3.21 -11.82
N SER A 160 2.61 -3.49 -11.13
CA SER A 160 1.28 -3.49 -11.74
C SER A 160 0.70 -2.10 -11.97
N ILE A 161 0.97 -1.12 -11.09
CA ILE A 161 0.33 0.20 -11.12
C ILE A 161 0.79 1.07 -12.28
N LYS A 162 1.98 0.81 -12.82
CA LYS A 162 2.54 1.55 -13.97
C LYS A 162 1.66 1.45 -15.22
N ASP A 163 0.83 0.41 -15.31
CA ASP A 163 -0.05 0.15 -16.44
C ASP A 163 -1.44 0.78 -16.29
N PHE A 164 -1.72 1.47 -15.17
CA PHE A 164 -3.05 2.01 -14.88
C PHE A 164 -3.09 3.54 -14.86
N PRO A 165 -4.20 4.12 -15.33
CA PRO A 165 -4.39 5.57 -15.28
C PRO A 165 -4.49 6.06 -13.84
N VAL A 166 -3.88 7.21 -13.60
CA VAL A 166 -3.90 7.90 -12.31
C VAL A 166 -4.66 9.22 -12.40
N GLU A 167 -5.38 9.57 -11.33
CA GLU A 167 -6.23 10.76 -11.30
C GLU A 167 -5.75 11.76 -10.28
N ARG A 168 -5.81 13.05 -10.64
CA ARG A 168 -5.45 14.11 -9.71
C ARG A 168 -6.55 14.38 -8.70
N ALA A 169 -6.12 14.79 -7.51
CA ALA A 169 -7.00 15.18 -6.42
C ALA A 169 -7.86 16.42 -6.72
N ASP A 170 -7.53 17.20 -7.75
CA ASP A 170 -8.29 18.37 -8.25
C ASP A 170 -9.32 18.01 -9.36
N GLY A 171 -9.33 16.77 -9.85
CA GLY A 171 -10.25 16.32 -10.90
C GLY A 171 -9.66 16.36 -12.32
N GLY A 172 -8.39 16.75 -12.49
CA GLY A 172 -7.66 16.54 -13.74
C GLY A 172 -7.25 15.07 -13.92
N THR A 173 -7.42 14.51 -15.11
CA THR A 173 -6.78 13.24 -15.49
C THR A 173 -5.30 13.50 -15.80
N VAL A 174 -4.39 12.65 -15.33
CA VAL A 174 -2.94 12.77 -15.65
C VAL A 174 -2.64 12.18 -17.03
N ASP A 175 -3.58 11.41 -17.59
CA ASP A 175 -3.48 10.81 -18.91
C ASP A 175 -4.76 11.14 -19.71
N ASP A 176 -4.65 12.06 -20.66
CA ASP A 176 -5.68 12.26 -21.68
C ASP A 176 -5.44 11.19 -22.76
N SER A 177 -5.76 9.93 -22.42
CA SER A 177 -5.71 8.84 -23.39
C SER A 177 -6.73 9.12 -24.51
N PRO A 178 -6.38 8.94 -25.80
CA PRO A 178 -7.20 9.36 -26.95
C PRO A 178 -8.58 8.70 -27.03
N GLU A 179 -8.82 7.61 -26.28
CA GLU A 179 -10.12 6.95 -26.20
C GLU A 179 -11.19 7.78 -25.47
N ASP A 180 -10.80 8.65 -24.53
CA ASP A 180 -11.75 9.50 -23.80
C ASP A 180 -12.27 10.66 -24.65
N GLU A 181 -11.49 11.10 -25.65
CA GLU A 181 -11.94 12.09 -26.63
C GLU A 181 -13.07 11.53 -27.51
N LEU A 182 -13.00 10.24 -27.89
CA LEU A 182 -14.02 9.58 -28.70
C LEU A 182 -15.35 9.41 -27.93
N SER A 183 -15.26 9.11 -26.63
CA SER A 183 -16.42 9.00 -25.73
C SER A 183 -17.09 10.35 -25.50
N ARG A 184 -16.31 11.42 -25.29
CA ARG A 184 -16.82 12.80 -25.21
C ARG A 184 -17.46 13.27 -26.54
N ARG A 185 -16.89 12.89 -27.70
CA ARG A 185 -17.45 13.19 -29.03
C ARG A 185 -18.78 12.47 -29.27
N ARG A 186 -18.93 11.22 -28.81
CA ARG A 186 -20.20 10.48 -28.91
C ARG A 186 -21.29 11.10 -28.02
N ALA A 187 -20.96 11.49 -26.80
CA ALA A 187 -21.89 12.18 -25.90
C ALA A 187 -22.37 13.54 -26.48
N ARG A 188 -21.48 14.30 -27.14
CA ARG A 188 -21.85 15.56 -27.80
C ARG A 188 -22.72 15.39 -29.05
N ARG A 189 -22.62 14.27 -29.77
CA ARG A 189 -23.48 13.97 -30.93
C ARG A 189 -24.86 13.44 -30.57
N ALA A 190 -25.05 12.91 -29.36
CA ALA A 190 -26.35 12.40 -28.92
C ALA A 190 -27.32 13.49 -28.40
N ILE A 191 -26.86 14.73 -28.29
CA ILE A 191 -27.63 15.88 -27.77
C ILE A 191 -27.94 16.90 -28.89
N SER A 192 -27.67 16.54 -30.16
CA SER A 192 -28.07 17.30 -31.36
C SER A 192 -29.11 16.50 -32.13
#